data_AF-A0A527ZLT0-F1
#
_entry.id   AF-A0A527ZLT0-F1
#
_cell.length_a   1.000
_cell.length_b   1.000
_cell.length_c   1.000
_cell.angle_alpha   90.00
_cell.angle_beta   90.00
_cell.angle_gamma   90.00
#
_symmetry.space_group_name_H-M   'P 1'
#
loop_
_entity.id
_entity.type
_entity.pdbx_description
1 polymer ?
#
loop_
_entity_poly.entity_id
_entity_poly.type
_entity_poly.pdbx_seq_one_letter_code
_entity_poly.pdbx_strand_id
1 'polypeptide(L)'
;GLAEAVHHSRHRQVFGTNLIEQPLMQRVLADMALDVAAATALSFRLARSFDEAAGDRGEAAFARAMTPVVKYWVCKIAPPLLYEAMECLGGNGYVEEAPLARYYREAPVNAIWEGSGNVMALDVLRVLGRAPGLFEEVLAGIDRDLGAGGRGTVGVLKAAMQVAATDEGSARLLTEQLALSAAAAELRRLGAGRIADAFVETRLAGQWRNTYGMLDSRHDARMIIDTLYPPVT
;
A
#
# COMPACT_ATOMS: atom_id res chain seq x y z
N GLY A 1 -10.28 9.77 6.41
CA GLY A 1 -8.88 10.16 6.20
C GLY A 1 -8.73 10.85 4.86
N LEU A 2 -8.10 10.19 3.87
CA LEU A 2 -7.77 10.81 2.58
C LEU A 2 -8.97 11.39 1.81
N ALA A 3 -10.13 10.74 1.84
CA ALA A 3 -11.34 11.28 1.19
C ALA A 3 -11.72 12.69 1.71
N GLU A 4 -11.53 12.94 3.00
CA GLU A 4 -11.78 14.26 3.59
C GLU A 4 -10.72 15.29 3.18
N ALA A 5 -9.46 14.88 3.08
CA ALA A 5 -8.39 15.74 2.57
C ALA A 5 -8.65 16.14 1.11
N VAL A 6 -9.00 15.19 0.23
CA VAL A 6 -9.37 15.48 -1.16
C VAL A 6 -10.59 16.42 -1.22
N HIS A 7 -11.64 16.12 -0.46
CA HIS A 7 -12.83 16.97 -0.41
C HIS A 7 -12.47 18.39 0.06
N HIS A 8 -11.72 18.52 1.15
CA HIS A 8 -11.26 19.81 1.65
C HIS A 8 -10.49 20.59 0.58
N SER A 9 -9.54 19.95 -0.10
CA SER A 9 -8.74 20.60 -1.13
C SER A 9 -9.56 21.07 -2.34
N ARG A 10 -10.68 20.41 -2.66
CA ARG A 10 -11.58 20.85 -3.74
C ARG A 10 -12.31 22.16 -3.42
N HIS A 11 -12.50 22.49 -2.14
CA HIS A 11 -13.28 23.65 -1.71
C HIS A 11 -12.45 24.75 -1.05
N ARG A 12 -11.31 24.41 -0.44
CA ARG A 12 -10.43 25.38 0.22
C ARG A 12 -9.68 26.19 -0.82
N GLN A 13 -9.72 27.51 -0.71
CA GLN A 13 -8.94 28.40 -1.56
C GLN A 13 -7.69 28.93 -0.87
N VAL A 14 -6.57 28.91 -1.61
CA VAL A 14 -5.28 29.49 -1.20
C VAL A 14 -4.65 30.13 -2.44
N PHE A 15 -4.13 31.34 -2.30
CA PHE A 15 -3.58 32.13 -3.41
C PHE A 15 -4.56 32.31 -4.59
N GLY A 16 -5.86 32.46 -4.29
CA GLY A 16 -6.89 32.77 -5.29
C GLY A 16 -7.41 31.59 -6.12
N THR A 17 -6.98 30.37 -5.84
CA THR A 17 -7.50 29.15 -6.50
C THR A 17 -7.80 28.05 -5.48
N ASN A 18 -8.62 27.07 -5.86
CA ASN A 18 -8.87 25.90 -5.03
C ASN A 18 -7.56 25.13 -4.84
N LEU A 19 -7.35 24.60 -3.64
CA LEU A 19 -6.12 23.93 -3.25
C LEU A 19 -5.86 22.69 -4.12
N ILE A 20 -6.91 22.02 -4.59
CA ILE A 20 -6.82 20.89 -5.54
C ILE A 20 -6.24 21.29 -6.91
N GLU A 21 -6.25 22.57 -7.27
CA GLU A 21 -5.65 23.08 -8.52
C GLU A 21 -4.16 23.37 -8.37
N GLN A 22 -3.62 23.36 -7.15
CA GLN A 22 -2.19 23.53 -6.91
C GLN A 22 -1.45 22.22 -7.27
N PRO A 23 -0.50 22.24 -8.22
CA PRO A 23 0.18 21.01 -8.66
C PRO A 23 0.84 20.25 -7.51
N LEU A 24 1.43 20.95 -6.54
CA LEU A 24 2.08 20.33 -5.38
C LEU A 24 1.07 19.56 -4.51
N MET A 25 -0.10 20.13 -4.24
CA MET A 25 -1.17 19.45 -3.51
C MET A 25 -1.66 18.22 -4.27
N GLN A 26 -1.79 18.31 -5.60
CA GLN A 26 -2.17 17.15 -6.41
C GLN A 26 -1.16 16.01 -6.26
N ARG A 27 0.16 16.29 -6.23
CA ARG A 27 1.16 15.23 -6.02
C ARG A 27 1.01 14.57 -4.66
N VAL A 28 0.82 15.35 -3.59
CA VAL A 28 0.64 14.81 -2.23
C VAL A 28 -0.61 13.93 -2.14
N LEU A 29 -1.76 14.42 -2.60
CA LEU A 29 -3.02 13.69 -2.57
C LEU A 29 -2.99 12.43 -3.45
N ALA A 30 -2.45 12.52 -4.66
CA ALA A 30 -2.32 11.38 -5.56
C ALA A 30 -1.37 10.33 -5.00
N ASP A 31 -0.25 10.73 -4.41
CA ASP A 31 0.74 9.81 -3.84
C ASP A 31 0.18 9.03 -2.64
N MET A 32 -0.60 9.69 -1.77
CA MET A 32 -1.38 9.00 -0.73
C MET A 32 -2.46 8.09 -1.34
N ALA A 33 -3.14 8.52 -2.39
CA ALA A 33 -4.21 7.75 -3.04
C ALA A 33 -3.70 6.43 -3.62
N LEU A 34 -2.46 6.40 -4.14
CA LEU A 34 -1.81 5.19 -4.60
C LEU A 34 -1.67 4.16 -3.47
N ASP A 35 -1.20 4.58 -2.28
CA ASP A 35 -1.05 3.68 -1.13
C ASP A 35 -2.41 3.22 -0.59
N VAL A 36 -3.44 4.09 -0.54
CA VAL A 36 -4.80 3.67 -0.13
C VAL A 36 -5.40 2.66 -1.11
N ALA A 37 -5.27 2.90 -2.42
CA ALA A 37 -5.78 1.98 -3.44
C ALA A 37 -5.10 0.61 -3.35
N ALA A 38 -3.76 0.61 -3.23
CA ALA A 38 -2.95 -0.60 -3.10
C ALA A 38 -3.26 -1.38 -1.81
N ALA A 39 -3.36 -0.69 -0.67
CA ALA A 39 -3.70 -1.31 0.61
C ALA A 39 -5.11 -1.91 0.61
N THR A 40 -6.07 -1.21 0.01
CA THR A 40 -7.45 -1.69 -0.16
C THR A 40 -7.48 -2.93 -1.04
N ALA A 41 -6.85 -2.86 -2.22
CA ALA A 41 -6.78 -3.98 -3.16
C ALA A 41 -6.14 -5.22 -2.52
N LEU A 42 -4.99 -5.06 -1.87
CA LEU A 42 -4.27 -6.16 -1.22
C LEU A 42 -5.09 -6.80 -0.08
N SER A 43 -5.81 -5.98 0.71
CA SER A 43 -6.65 -6.47 1.80
C SER A 43 -7.83 -7.29 1.28
N PHE A 44 -8.52 -6.81 0.24
CA PHE A 44 -9.61 -7.56 -0.38
C PHE A 44 -9.12 -8.80 -1.13
N ARG A 45 -7.93 -8.76 -1.73
CA ARG A 45 -7.30 -9.94 -2.30
C ARG A 45 -7.07 -11.02 -1.25
N LEU A 46 -6.58 -10.63 -0.06
CA LEU A 46 -6.38 -11.57 1.05
C LEU A 46 -7.72 -12.16 1.50
N ALA A 47 -8.77 -11.34 1.61
CA ALA A 47 -10.12 -11.82 1.91
C ALA A 47 -10.58 -12.87 0.89
N ARG A 48 -10.46 -12.58 -0.41
CA ARG A 48 -10.77 -13.54 -1.48
C ARG A 48 -9.97 -14.83 -1.36
N SER A 49 -8.68 -14.74 -1.00
CA SER A 49 -7.86 -15.94 -0.86
C SER A 49 -8.34 -16.86 0.27
N PHE A 50 -8.98 -16.32 1.31
CA PHE A 50 -9.62 -17.14 2.33
C PHE A 50 -10.89 -17.83 1.80
N ASP A 51 -11.70 -17.12 1.03
CA ASP A 51 -12.93 -17.69 0.44
C ASP A 51 -12.61 -18.84 -0.53
N GLU A 52 -11.52 -18.71 -1.30
CA GLU A 52 -11.15 -19.66 -2.37
C GLU A 52 -10.17 -20.76 -1.89
N ALA A 53 -9.61 -20.66 -0.68
CA ALA A 53 -8.58 -21.58 -0.16
C ALA A 53 -8.98 -23.06 -0.15
N ALA A 54 -10.27 -23.37 0.01
CA ALA A 54 -10.73 -24.76 0.02
C ALA A 54 -10.66 -25.42 -1.37
N GLY A 55 -10.75 -24.63 -2.45
CA GLY A 55 -10.80 -25.11 -3.84
C GLY A 55 -9.52 -24.86 -4.64
N ASP A 56 -8.65 -23.96 -4.19
CA ASP A 56 -7.42 -23.58 -4.91
C ASP A 56 -6.21 -23.60 -3.97
N ARG A 57 -5.21 -24.42 -4.31
CA ARG A 57 -3.96 -24.55 -3.52
C ARG A 57 -3.14 -23.26 -3.51
N GLY A 58 -3.13 -22.51 -4.60
CA GLY A 58 -2.46 -21.22 -4.71
C GLY A 58 -3.10 -20.17 -3.80
N GLU A 59 -4.43 -20.15 -3.72
CA GLU A 59 -5.15 -19.26 -2.80
C GLU A 59 -4.95 -19.66 -1.34
N ALA A 60 -4.97 -20.97 -1.03
CA ALA A 60 -4.61 -21.45 0.32
C ALA A 60 -3.17 -21.07 0.71
N ALA A 61 -2.23 -21.16 -0.23
CA ALA A 61 -0.84 -20.76 -0.01
C ALA A 61 -0.73 -19.25 0.25
N PHE A 62 -1.43 -18.43 -0.53
CA PHE A 62 -1.44 -16.99 -0.32
C PHE A 62 -2.06 -16.61 1.02
N ALA A 63 -3.23 -17.15 1.35
CA ALA A 63 -3.89 -16.94 2.64
C ALA A 63 -2.94 -17.22 3.81
N ARG A 64 -2.22 -18.35 3.77
CA ARG A 64 -1.29 -18.75 4.83
C ARG A 64 -0.04 -17.86 4.92
N ALA A 65 0.58 -17.55 3.78
CA ALA A 65 1.86 -16.84 3.74
C ALA A 65 1.72 -15.32 3.88
N MET A 66 0.62 -14.76 3.37
CA MET A 66 0.50 -13.31 3.17
C MET A 66 -0.35 -12.61 4.21
N THR A 67 -1.10 -13.32 5.06
CA THR A 67 -1.80 -12.71 6.22
C THR A 67 -0.88 -11.80 7.06
N PRO A 68 0.30 -12.24 7.53
CA PRO A 68 1.20 -11.36 8.28
C PRO A 68 1.78 -10.24 7.42
N VAL A 69 1.98 -10.46 6.12
CA VAL A 69 2.48 -9.46 5.17
C VAL A 69 1.49 -8.31 5.00
N VAL A 70 0.22 -8.63 4.76
CA VAL A 70 -0.84 -7.63 4.59
C VAL A 70 -1.04 -6.84 5.88
N LYS A 71 -1.15 -7.52 7.03
CA LYS A 71 -1.25 -6.84 8.34
C LYS A 71 -0.05 -5.92 8.59
N TYR A 72 1.17 -6.41 8.32
CA TYR A 72 2.38 -5.61 8.51
C TYR A 72 2.29 -4.30 7.73
N TRP A 73 2.07 -4.37 6.42
CA TRP A 73 2.19 -3.18 5.59
C TRP A 73 0.99 -2.25 5.75
N VAL A 74 -0.23 -2.78 5.59
CA VAL A 74 -1.48 -1.98 5.61
C VAL A 74 -1.65 -1.23 6.93
N CYS A 75 -1.40 -1.89 8.06
CA CYS A 75 -1.55 -1.22 9.35
C CYS A 75 -0.40 -0.23 9.64
N LYS A 76 0.81 -0.47 9.15
CA LYS A 76 1.98 0.38 9.47
C LYS A 76 2.09 1.64 8.60
N ILE A 77 1.51 1.65 7.40
CA ILE A 77 1.47 2.87 6.57
C ILE A 77 0.36 3.84 7.00
N ALA A 78 -0.64 3.37 7.76
CA ALA A 78 -1.80 4.18 8.12
C ALA A 78 -1.45 5.41 8.98
N PRO A 79 -0.60 5.34 10.02
CA PRO A 79 -0.25 6.53 10.82
C PRO A 79 0.40 7.66 10.02
N PRO A 80 1.49 7.47 9.23
CA PRO A 80 2.07 8.57 8.45
C PRO A 80 1.14 9.06 7.34
N LEU A 81 0.30 8.19 6.75
CA LEU A 81 -0.69 8.60 5.75
C LEU A 81 -1.77 9.50 6.37
N LEU A 82 -2.29 9.14 7.53
CA LEU A 82 -3.32 9.93 8.21
C LEU A 82 -2.76 11.23 8.80
N TYR A 83 -1.49 11.24 9.19
CA TYR A 83 -0.77 12.48 9.52
C TYR A 83 -0.75 13.45 8.33
N GLU A 84 -0.31 13.00 7.15
CA GLU A 84 -0.26 13.85 5.95
C GLU A 84 -1.67 14.31 5.51
N ALA A 85 -2.65 13.42 5.58
CA ALA A 85 -4.04 13.78 5.30
C ALA A 85 -4.59 14.81 6.30
N MET A 86 -4.18 14.75 7.57
CA MET A 86 -4.51 15.75 8.59
C MET A 86 -3.85 17.10 8.28
N GLU A 87 -2.59 17.10 7.85
CA GLU A 87 -1.87 18.31 7.43
C GLU A 87 -2.54 19.01 6.24
N CYS A 88 -3.15 18.27 5.32
CA CYS A 88 -3.92 18.82 4.20
C CYS A 88 -5.14 19.67 4.62
N LEU A 89 -5.68 19.48 5.83
CA LEU A 89 -6.77 20.29 6.39
C LEU A 89 -6.27 21.55 7.12
N GLY A 90 -4.95 21.70 7.27
CA GLY A 90 -4.32 22.75 8.07
C GLY A 90 -4.66 22.61 9.56
N GLY A 91 -4.71 23.73 10.28
CA GLY A 91 -4.94 23.74 11.73
C GLY A 91 -6.24 23.05 12.16
N ASN A 92 -7.29 23.08 11.33
CA ASN A 92 -8.54 22.39 11.62
C ASN A 92 -8.40 20.86 11.57
N GLY A 93 -7.40 20.31 10.89
CA GLY A 93 -7.14 18.86 10.95
C GLY A 93 -6.67 18.39 12.32
N TYR A 94 -5.99 19.27 13.07
CA TYR A 94 -5.37 18.96 14.36
C TYR A 94 -6.35 19.00 15.55
N VAL A 95 -7.48 19.71 15.40
CA VAL A 95 -8.45 19.86 16.49
C VAL A 95 -9.34 18.61 16.59
N GLU A 96 -9.74 18.26 17.80
CA GLU A 96 -10.48 17.02 18.09
C GLU A 96 -11.93 17.01 17.55
N GLU A 97 -12.47 18.18 17.20
CA GLU A 97 -13.74 18.33 16.51
C GLU A 97 -13.67 17.82 15.06
N ALA A 98 -12.48 17.83 14.45
CA ALA A 98 -12.27 17.23 13.14
C ALA A 98 -11.98 15.73 13.29
N PRO A 99 -12.55 14.88 12.41
CA PRO A 99 -12.44 13.44 12.57
C PRO A 99 -11.02 12.91 12.29
N LEU A 100 -10.16 13.66 11.60
CA LEU A 100 -8.77 13.27 11.32
C LEU A 100 -7.92 13.10 12.59
N ALA A 101 -8.08 13.96 13.59
CA ALA A 101 -7.37 13.83 14.87
C ALA A 101 -7.67 12.48 15.53
N ARG A 102 -8.96 12.09 15.58
CA ARG A 102 -9.38 10.77 16.05
C ARG A 102 -8.82 9.63 15.19
N TYR A 103 -8.90 9.72 13.86
CA TYR A 103 -8.39 8.66 12.99
C TYR A 103 -6.88 8.45 13.13
N TYR A 104 -6.11 9.53 13.28
CA TYR A 104 -4.68 9.46 13.53
C TYR A 104 -4.36 8.76 14.86
N ARG A 105 -5.09 9.10 15.94
CA ARG A 105 -4.94 8.42 17.24
C ARG A 105 -5.34 6.94 17.19
N GLU A 106 -6.32 6.58 16.36
CA GLU A 106 -6.80 5.21 16.19
C GLU A 106 -5.78 4.32 15.44
N ALA A 107 -5.18 4.84 14.36
CA ALA A 107 -4.42 4.03 13.41
C ALA A 107 -3.32 3.12 14.01
N PRO A 108 -2.52 3.54 15.00
CA PRO A 108 -1.50 2.68 15.60
C PRO A 108 -2.04 1.39 16.24
N VAL A 109 -3.30 1.38 16.72
CA VAL A 109 -3.83 0.23 17.47
C VAL A 109 -3.84 -1.04 16.61
N ASN A 110 -4.19 -0.92 15.32
CA ASN A 110 -4.23 -2.05 14.39
C ASN A 110 -2.85 -2.67 14.12
N ALA A 111 -1.80 -1.85 14.21
CA ALA A 111 -0.42 -2.30 14.04
C ALA A 111 0.21 -2.84 15.33
N ILE A 112 -0.33 -2.50 16.50
CA ILE A 112 0.17 -2.93 17.82
C ILE A 112 -0.56 -4.18 18.30
N TRP A 113 -1.88 -4.19 18.18
CA TRP A 113 -2.75 -5.25 18.65
C TRP A 113 -2.55 -6.55 17.85
N GLU A 114 -2.58 -7.68 18.54
CA GLU A 114 -2.41 -9.05 17.99
C GLU A 114 -1.20 -9.21 17.05
N GLY A 115 -0.04 -8.76 17.54
CA GLY A 115 1.25 -8.96 16.89
C GLY A 115 1.73 -7.72 16.16
N SER A 116 2.77 -7.10 16.71
CA SER A 116 3.40 -5.91 16.15
C SER A 116 4.21 -6.24 14.88
N GLY A 117 4.70 -5.20 14.18
CA GLY A 117 5.42 -5.38 12.92
C GLY A 117 6.59 -6.37 12.96
N ASN A 118 7.32 -6.48 14.08
CA ASN A 118 8.38 -7.48 14.21
C ASN A 118 7.81 -8.90 14.28
N VAL A 119 6.72 -9.09 15.02
CA VAL A 119 6.04 -10.40 15.12
C VAL A 119 5.55 -10.86 13.75
N MET A 120 4.96 -9.94 12.97
CA MET A 120 4.53 -10.24 11.60
C MET A 120 5.69 -10.64 10.69
N ALA A 121 6.78 -9.88 10.70
CA ALA A 121 7.96 -10.18 9.89
C ALA A 121 8.63 -11.51 10.29
N LEU A 122 8.69 -11.82 11.59
CA LEU A 122 9.20 -13.10 12.07
C LEU A 122 8.27 -14.27 11.72
N ASP A 123 6.95 -14.06 11.65
CA ASP A 123 6.03 -15.12 11.20
C ASP A 123 6.21 -15.40 9.70
N VAL A 124 6.48 -14.37 8.87
CA VAL A 124 6.87 -14.57 7.46
C VAL A 124 8.09 -15.47 7.36
N LEU A 125 9.14 -15.22 8.14
CA LEU A 125 10.34 -16.08 8.16
C LEU A 125 10.06 -17.50 8.67
N ARG A 126 9.20 -17.62 9.69
CA ARG A 126 8.78 -18.94 10.20
C ARG A 126 8.07 -19.76 9.13
N VAL A 127 7.18 -19.13 8.35
CA VAL A 127 6.51 -19.79 7.22
C VAL A 127 7.52 -20.12 6.14
N LEU A 128 8.45 -19.21 5.83
CA LEU A 128 9.49 -19.42 4.81
C LEU A 128 10.37 -20.63 5.14
N GLY A 129 10.82 -20.76 6.38
CA GLY A 129 11.66 -21.87 6.81
C GLY A 129 10.93 -23.22 6.87
N ARG A 130 9.63 -23.24 7.14
CA ARG A 130 8.84 -24.48 7.26
C ARG A 130 8.23 -24.94 5.94
N ALA A 131 7.82 -24.01 5.09
CA ALA A 131 7.05 -24.27 3.88
C ALA A 131 7.41 -23.28 2.77
N PRO A 132 8.67 -23.30 2.27
CA PRO A 132 9.13 -22.36 1.24
C PRO A 132 8.31 -22.45 -0.06
N GLY A 133 7.75 -23.63 -0.36
CA GLY A 133 6.88 -23.84 -1.51
C GLY A 133 5.62 -22.97 -1.51
N LEU A 134 5.15 -22.48 -0.36
CA LEU A 134 4.03 -21.54 -0.32
C LEU A 134 4.40 -20.21 -0.98
N PHE A 135 5.63 -19.73 -0.76
CA PHE A 135 6.09 -18.50 -1.37
C PHE A 135 6.28 -18.68 -2.87
N GLU A 136 6.74 -19.82 -3.36
CA GLU A 136 6.81 -20.06 -4.82
C GLU A 136 5.43 -19.93 -5.51
N GLU A 137 4.34 -20.41 -4.87
CA GLU A 137 2.98 -20.16 -5.38
C GLU A 137 2.61 -18.67 -5.37
N VAL A 138 2.94 -17.96 -4.29
CA VAL A 138 2.70 -16.51 -4.18
C VAL A 138 3.44 -15.75 -5.28
N LEU A 139 4.74 -16.06 -5.47
CA LEU A 139 5.57 -15.42 -6.49
C LEU A 139 5.08 -15.75 -7.90
N ALA A 140 4.60 -16.97 -8.16
CA ALA A 140 4.01 -17.33 -9.46
C ALA A 140 2.73 -16.52 -9.75
N GLY A 141 1.88 -16.30 -8.74
CA GLY A 141 0.72 -15.42 -8.86
C GLY A 141 1.10 -13.97 -9.16
N ILE A 142 2.10 -13.44 -8.43
CA ILE A 142 2.63 -12.08 -8.64
C ILE A 142 3.21 -11.93 -10.06
N ASP A 143 4.00 -12.91 -10.54
CA ASP A 143 4.59 -12.88 -11.89
C ASP A 143 3.51 -12.78 -12.96
N ARG A 144 2.51 -13.67 -12.88
CA ARG A 144 1.39 -13.73 -13.81
C ARG A 144 0.64 -12.40 -13.86
N ASP A 145 0.30 -11.84 -12.71
CA ASP A 145 -0.57 -10.67 -12.63
C ASP A 145 0.18 -9.36 -12.95
N LEU A 146 1.50 -9.29 -12.73
CA LEU A 146 2.35 -8.19 -13.18
C LEU A 146 2.70 -8.24 -14.68
N GLY A 147 2.59 -9.41 -15.32
CA GLY A 147 2.87 -9.58 -16.75
C GLY A 147 4.32 -9.29 -17.12
N ALA A 148 4.55 -8.48 -18.15
CA ALA A 148 5.90 -8.20 -18.67
C ALA A 148 6.87 -7.61 -17.61
N GLY A 149 6.36 -6.90 -16.61
CA GLY A 149 7.15 -6.37 -15.48
C GLY A 149 7.42 -7.37 -14.36
N GLY A 150 6.75 -8.53 -14.34
CA GLY A 150 6.79 -9.48 -13.23
C GLY A 150 8.15 -10.10 -12.95
N ARG A 151 8.90 -10.46 -14.00
CA ARG A 151 10.17 -11.20 -13.87
C ARG A 151 11.21 -10.47 -13.02
N GLY A 152 11.33 -9.15 -13.18
CA GLY A 152 12.28 -8.34 -12.42
C GLY A 152 11.91 -8.30 -10.94
N THR A 153 10.64 -8.01 -10.64
CA THR A 153 10.10 -7.99 -9.27
C THR A 153 10.23 -9.34 -8.58
N VAL A 154 9.90 -10.44 -9.27
CA VAL A 154 10.05 -11.80 -8.75
C VAL A 154 11.51 -12.13 -8.47
N GLY A 155 12.45 -11.70 -9.32
CA GLY A 155 13.88 -11.82 -9.08
C GLY A 155 14.32 -11.12 -7.78
N VAL A 156 13.84 -9.90 -7.55
CA VAL A 156 14.09 -9.16 -6.30
C VAL A 156 13.52 -9.89 -5.09
N LEU A 157 12.29 -10.40 -5.17
CA LEU A 157 11.67 -11.17 -4.08
C LEU A 157 12.44 -12.44 -3.75
N LYS A 158 12.88 -13.20 -4.77
CA LYS A 158 13.70 -14.40 -4.56
C LYS A 158 15.03 -14.08 -3.89
N ALA A 159 15.69 -13.01 -4.30
CA ALA A 159 16.91 -12.54 -3.64
C ALA A 159 16.64 -12.14 -2.18
N ALA A 160 15.56 -11.39 -1.91
CA ALA A 160 15.18 -11.00 -0.56
C ALA A 160 14.87 -12.22 0.34
N MET A 161 14.20 -13.25 -0.20
CA MET A 161 13.94 -14.51 0.51
C MET A 161 15.24 -15.25 0.86
N GLN A 162 16.21 -15.29 -0.06
CA GLN A 162 17.51 -15.92 0.18
C GLN A 162 18.29 -15.19 1.28
N VAL A 163 18.33 -13.85 1.23
CA VAL A 163 18.96 -13.03 2.27
C VAL A 163 18.28 -13.29 3.62
N ALA A 164 16.96 -13.24 3.66
CA ALA A 164 16.19 -13.41 4.90
C ALA A 164 16.24 -14.82 5.51
N ALA A 165 16.57 -15.83 4.70
CA ALA A 165 16.84 -17.18 5.20
C ALA A 165 18.17 -17.28 5.99
N THR A 166 19.09 -16.33 5.77
CA THR A 166 20.41 -16.29 6.44
C THR A 166 20.59 -15.11 7.41
N ASP A 167 19.81 -14.05 7.23
CA ASP A 167 19.80 -12.85 8.05
C ASP A 167 18.37 -12.51 8.49
N GLU A 168 18.02 -12.93 9.71
CA GLU A 168 16.72 -12.61 10.33
C GLU A 168 16.45 -11.09 10.38
N GLY A 169 17.50 -10.26 10.47
CA GLY A 169 17.38 -8.80 10.50
C GLY A 169 16.74 -8.21 9.25
N SER A 170 16.84 -8.91 8.12
CA SER A 170 16.23 -8.50 6.85
C SER A 170 14.75 -8.86 6.69
N ALA A 171 14.11 -9.47 7.70
CA ALA A 171 12.72 -9.93 7.64
C ALA A 171 11.72 -8.84 7.22
N ARG A 172 11.90 -7.62 7.74
CA ARG A 172 11.04 -6.48 7.41
C ARG A 172 11.17 -6.05 5.96
N LEU A 173 12.39 -6.07 5.41
CA LEU A 173 12.64 -5.78 4.00
C LEU A 173 11.88 -6.78 3.12
N LEU A 174 12.02 -8.08 3.39
CA LEU A 174 11.26 -9.11 2.67
C LEU A 174 9.75 -8.90 2.80
N THR A 175 9.26 -8.67 4.02
CA THR A 175 7.82 -8.50 4.29
C THR A 175 7.24 -7.31 3.53
N GLU A 176 7.93 -6.17 3.52
CA GLU A 176 7.48 -4.99 2.80
C GLU A 176 7.54 -5.18 1.28
N GLN A 177 8.61 -5.77 0.75
CA GLN A 177 8.73 -6.07 -0.68
C GLN A 177 7.63 -7.03 -1.17
N LEU A 178 7.29 -8.04 -0.37
CA LEU A 178 6.15 -8.93 -0.65
C LEU A 178 4.82 -8.16 -0.70
N ALA A 179 4.58 -7.26 0.26
CA ALA A 179 3.35 -6.47 0.30
C ALA A 179 3.23 -5.56 -0.92
N LEU A 180 4.28 -4.80 -1.24
CA LEU A 180 4.31 -3.89 -2.39
C LEU A 180 4.13 -4.64 -3.70
N SER A 181 4.82 -5.77 -3.88
CA SER A 181 4.73 -6.58 -5.10
C SER A 181 3.34 -7.20 -5.27
N ALA A 182 2.76 -7.73 -4.18
CA ALA A 182 1.41 -8.30 -4.21
C ALA A 182 0.32 -7.25 -4.41
N ALA A 183 0.48 -6.05 -3.84
CA ALA A 183 -0.45 -4.95 -4.07
C ALA A 183 -0.39 -4.44 -5.52
N ALA A 184 0.82 -4.32 -6.09
CA ALA A 184 1.01 -3.97 -7.49
C ALA A 184 0.38 -5.01 -8.43
N ALA A 185 0.60 -6.30 -8.16
CA ALA A 185 -0.01 -7.41 -8.88
C ALA A 185 -1.54 -7.34 -8.84
N GLU A 186 -2.12 -7.09 -7.66
CA GLU A 186 -3.57 -6.99 -7.52
C GLU A 186 -4.15 -5.77 -8.25
N LEU A 187 -3.49 -4.60 -8.18
CA LEU A 187 -3.91 -3.42 -8.95
C LEU A 187 -3.92 -3.69 -10.46
N ARG A 188 -2.94 -4.45 -10.97
CA ARG A 188 -2.93 -4.90 -12.38
C ARG A 188 -4.08 -5.84 -12.68
N ARG A 189 -4.32 -6.82 -11.82
CA ARG A 189 -5.40 -7.79 -11.95
C ARG A 189 -6.79 -7.14 -11.95
N LEU A 190 -6.97 -6.08 -11.17
CA LEU A 190 -8.19 -5.27 -11.15
C LEU A 190 -8.34 -4.34 -12.37
N GLY A 191 -7.35 -4.27 -13.25
CA GLY A 191 -7.38 -3.40 -14.42
C GLY A 191 -7.20 -1.91 -14.08
N ALA A 192 -6.53 -1.57 -12.98
CA ALA A 192 -6.35 -0.19 -12.52
C ALA A 192 -5.41 0.67 -13.39
N GLY A 193 -5.01 0.18 -14.57
CA GLY A 193 -4.30 0.93 -15.62
C GLY A 193 -3.19 1.84 -15.11
N ARG A 194 -3.34 3.15 -15.36
CA ARG A 194 -2.36 4.18 -15.00
C ARG A 194 -2.10 4.32 -13.50
N ILE A 195 -3.03 3.90 -12.64
CA ILE A 195 -2.84 3.88 -11.17
C ILE A 195 -1.85 2.76 -10.82
N ALA A 196 -2.00 1.58 -11.44
CA ALA A 196 -1.05 0.49 -11.26
C ALA A 196 0.35 0.84 -11.80
N ASP A 197 0.42 1.54 -12.95
CA ASP A 197 1.69 2.05 -13.50
C ASP A 197 2.40 2.97 -12.49
N ALA A 198 1.70 3.98 -11.98
CA ALA A 198 2.26 4.94 -11.03
C ALA A 198 2.68 4.29 -9.71
N PHE A 199 1.90 3.32 -9.19
CA PHE A 199 2.27 2.57 -8.00
C PHE A 199 3.54 1.74 -8.22
N VAL A 200 3.63 1.00 -9.34
CA VAL A 200 4.82 0.20 -9.68
C VAL A 200 6.07 1.08 -9.81
N GLU A 201 6.00 2.16 -10.59
CA GLU A 201 7.15 3.03 -10.82
C GLU A 201 7.66 3.71 -9.55
N THR A 202 6.77 4.00 -8.59
CA THR A 202 7.16 4.67 -7.35
C THR A 202 7.52 3.72 -6.21
N ARG A 203 6.80 2.61 -6.01
CA ARG A 203 7.02 1.70 -4.87
C ARG A 203 8.03 0.59 -5.19
N LEU A 204 8.15 0.17 -6.45
CA LEU A 204 9.05 -0.92 -6.85
C LEU A 204 10.32 -0.43 -7.54
N ALA A 205 10.29 0.75 -8.18
CA ALA A 205 11.43 1.32 -8.89
C ALA A 205 11.90 2.69 -8.33
N GLY A 206 11.22 3.22 -7.32
CA GLY A 206 11.53 4.51 -6.72
C GLY A 206 12.76 4.50 -5.82
N GLN A 207 13.20 5.70 -5.45
CA GLN A 207 14.24 5.90 -4.44
C GLN A 207 13.66 5.89 -3.02
N TRP A 208 14.55 5.84 -2.03
CA TRP A 208 14.16 5.98 -0.63
C TRP A 208 13.42 7.30 -0.39
N ARG A 209 12.30 7.24 0.35
CA ARG A 209 11.46 8.40 0.69
C ARG A 209 10.87 8.28 2.10
N ASN A 210 10.51 9.42 2.70
CA ASN A 210 9.93 9.47 4.06
C ASN A 210 8.66 10.33 4.17
N THR A 211 8.29 11.08 3.12
CA THR A 211 7.06 11.88 3.05
C THR A 211 6.31 11.58 1.75
N TYR A 212 5.10 12.14 1.59
CA TYR A 212 4.30 12.03 0.37
C TYR A 212 4.55 13.19 -0.59
N GLY A 213 4.06 13.04 -1.82
CA GLY A 213 4.22 14.01 -2.90
C GLY A 213 5.36 13.66 -3.87
N MET A 214 5.89 12.44 -3.81
CA MET A 214 7.04 11.99 -4.58
C MET A 214 6.64 11.50 -5.98
N LEU A 215 5.81 12.28 -6.67
CA LEU A 215 5.34 12.05 -8.03
C LEU A 215 5.83 13.16 -8.95
N ASP A 216 6.41 12.80 -10.10
CA ASP A 216 6.72 13.73 -11.17
C ASP A 216 5.55 13.89 -12.16
N SER A 217 5.71 14.69 -13.22
CA SER A 217 4.64 14.98 -14.20
C SER A 217 4.34 13.85 -15.17
N ARG A 218 5.11 12.75 -15.19
CA ARG A 218 4.77 11.55 -15.99
C ARG A 218 3.51 10.88 -15.45
N HIS A 219 3.23 11.03 -14.16
CA HIS A 219 2.02 10.55 -13.52
C HIS A 219 0.99 11.68 -13.42
N ASP A 220 -0.17 11.49 -14.06
CA ASP A 220 -1.27 12.45 -14.01
C ASP A 220 -1.98 12.37 -12.65
N ALA A 221 -1.50 13.20 -11.73
CA ALA A 221 -1.99 13.24 -10.36
C ALA A 221 -3.48 13.59 -10.28
N ARG A 222 -3.97 14.50 -11.14
CA ARG A 222 -5.39 14.87 -11.15
C ARG A 222 -6.25 13.70 -11.60
N MET A 223 -5.84 12.98 -12.64
CA MET A 223 -6.53 11.76 -13.07
C MET A 223 -6.59 10.69 -11.98
N ILE A 224 -5.49 10.46 -11.25
CA ILE A 224 -5.47 9.50 -10.11
C ILE A 224 -6.50 9.91 -9.05
N ILE A 225 -6.51 11.20 -8.66
CA ILE A 225 -7.42 11.71 -7.64
C ILE A 225 -8.87 11.63 -8.11
N ASP A 226 -9.19 12.08 -9.32
CA ASP A 226 -10.57 12.11 -9.82
C ASP A 226 -11.12 10.70 -10.09
N THR A 227 -10.25 9.73 -10.39
CA THR A 227 -10.65 8.31 -10.56
C THR A 227 -10.98 7.66 -9.21
N LEU A 228 -10.16 7.87 -8.19
CA LEU A 228 -10.29 7.21 -6.89
C LEU A 228 -11.21 7.96 -5.91
N TYR A 229 -11.33 9.27 -6.07
CA TYR A 229 -12.08 10.19 -5.23
C TYR A 229 -12.87 11.17 -6.09
N PRO A 230 -13.86 10.70 -6.87
CA PRO A 230 -14.63 11.55 -7.75
C PRO A 230 -15.33 12.67 -6.95
N PRO A 231 -15.50 13.87 -7.54
CA PRO A 231 -16.26 14.93 -6.89
C PRO A 231 -17.69 14.46 -6.62
N VAL A 232 -18.21 14.79 -5.43
CA VAL A 232 -19.62 14.56 -5.11
C VAL A 232 -20.44 15.52 -5.97
N THR A 233 -21.27 14.98 -6.87
CA THR A 233 -22.25 15.73 -7.67
C THR A 233 -23.43 16.18 -6.83
#